data_AF-A0A3M1QYV2-F1
#
_entry.id   AF-A0A3M1QYV2-F1
#
_cell.length_a   1.000
_cell.length_b   1.000
_cell.length_c   1.000
_cell.angle_alpha   90.00
_cell.angle_beta   90.00
_cell.angle_gamma   90.00
#
_symmetry.space_group_name_H-M   'P 1'
#
loop_
_entity.id
_entity.type
_entity.pdbx_description
1 polymer ?
#
loop_
_entity_poly.entity_id
_entity_poly.type
_entity_poly.pdbx_seq_one_letter_code
_entity_poly.pdbx_strand_id
1 'polypeptide(L)'
;MALNIIALVLVAGMTFVHSIFGFYSGLINVFCTIVAAVVALGFSDALTGWAASALGLHTGYIDACSLLVLFVLTLTILRVAADNLIRGNVHVPQWLDWGGATVCGFVIAQICTGILVLSVMKLPLTARVLGFERYVRVEDLNDPVHPERVLMERRALWTRSDDFTVGLVSLVSAGSLKGATSLRDVYPNYVDAVYFSGNTVQPESTPAPLRDKGGDGFKGVNVVEWWKTNGPIDVRYRRAAPTETNKSPPFKPINGFKPASGMTFLGARIELKRSAADRDRKSARHLFRPTMIRVVGRIGDRPAQYTPIIIAGAEEKSTIPRLVDYDNNFSITDANPTIDVYFEVDPEFKPQFI
;
A
#
# COMPACT_ATOMS: atom_id res chain seq x y z
N MET A 1 -14.88 -11.21 -4.55
CA MET A 1 -16.04 -10.63 -5.28
C MET A 1 -16.96 -9.82 -4.36
N ALA A 2 -17.21 -10.23 -3.11
CA ALA A 2 -18.12 -9.50 -2.22
C ALA A 2 -17.71 -8.03 -2.00
N LEU A 3 -16.41 -7.73 -1.83
CA LEU A 3 -15.93 -6.35 -1.68
C LEU A 3 -16.31 -5.45 -2.88
N ASN A 4 -16.25 -5.97 -4.11
CA ASN A 4 -16.63 -5.23 -5.31
C ASN A 4 -18.12 -4.87 -5.31
N ILE A 5 -18.97 -5.83 -4.92
CA ILE A 5 -20.42 -5.62 -4.84
C ILE A 5 -20.74 -4.58 -3.77
N ILE A 6 -20.12 -4.70 -2.58
CA ILE A 6 -20.30 -3.76 -1.49
C ILE A 6 -19.86 -2.35 -1.91
N ALA A 7 -18.67 -2.21 -2.51
CA ALA A 7 -18.18 -0.91 -2.99
C ALA A 7 -19.13 -0.31 -4.05
N LEU A 8 -19.63 -1.11 -4.98
CA LEU A 8 -20.59 -0.66 -6.00
C LEU A 8 -21.90 -0.17 -5.37
N VAL A 9 -22.46 -0.93 -4.42
CA VAL A 9 -23.71 -0.57 -3.73
C VAL A 9 -23.52 0.69 -2.88
N LEU A 10 -22.38 0.83 -2.19
CA LEU A 10 -22.06 2.02 -1.42
C LEU A 10 -21.94 3.25 -2.32
N VAL A 11 -21.24 3.15 -3.45
CA VAL A 11 -21.11 4.25 -4.41
C VAL A 11 -22.48 4.65 -4.96
N ALA A 12 -23.29 3.68 -5.42
CA ALA A 12 -24.61 3.95 -5.97
C ALA A 12 -25.57 4.54 -4.92
N GLY A 13 -25.60 3.97 -3.71
CA GLY A 13 -26.44 4.43 -2.62
C GLY A 13 -26.09 5.83 -2.13
N MET A 14 -24.79 6.11 -1.92
CA MET A 14 -24.33 7.44 -1.52
C MET A 14 -24.58 8.49 -2.62
N THR A 15 -24.38 8.13 -3.90
CA THR A 15 -24.67 9.02 -5.04
C THR A 15 -26.14 9.37 -5.08
N PHE A 16 -27.02 8.38 -4.94
CA PHE A 16 -28.47 8.58 -4.92
C PHE A 16 -28.90 9.51 -3.78
N VAL A 17 -28.45 9.25 -2.54
CA VAL A 17 -28.79 10.08 -1.38
C VAL A 17 -28.32 11.53 -1.59
N HIS A 18 -27.11 11.74 -2.10
CA HIS A 18 -26.59 13.10 -2.32
C HIS A 18 -27.24 13.83 -3.50
N SER A 19 -27.80 13.10 -4.48
CA SER A 19 -28.54 13.71 -5.59
C SER A 19 -29.79 14.47 -5.14
N ILE A 20 -30.30 14.20 -3.94
CA ILE A 20 -31.51 14.82 -3.38
C ILE A 20 -31.19 16.17 -2.69
N PHE A 21 -29.94 16.42 -2.27
CA PHE A 21 -29.58 17.60 -1.45
C PHE A 21 -29.29 18.89 -2.24
N GLY A 22 -29.48 18.89 -3.56
CA GLY A 22 -29.23 20.04 -4.44
C GLY A 22 -27.76 20.26 -4.78
N PHE A 23 -27.50 20.93 -5.91
CA PHE A 23 -26.18 21.11 -6.49
C PHE A 23 -25.27 21.95 -5.62
N TYR A 24 -25.76 23.08 -5.10
CA TYR A 24 -24.95 24.01 -4.30
C TYR A 24 -24.45 23.37 -3.00
N SER A 25 -25.33 22.66 -2.29
CA SER A 25 -24.96 21.91 -1.08
C SER A 25 -24.00 20.76 -1.42
N GLY A 26 -24.24 20.05 -2.53
CA GLY A 26 -23.36 19.01 -3.02
C GLY A 26 -21.95 19.51 -3.34
N LEU A 27 -21.82 20.67 -3.98
CA LEU A 27 -20.53 21.26 -4.32
C LEU A 27 -19.72 21.62 -3.07
N ILE A 28 -20.35 22.25 -2.07
CA ILE A 28 -19.72 22.52 -0.78
C ILE A 28 -19.25 21.21 -0.14
N ASN A 29 -20.08 20.18 -0.14
CA ASN A 29 -19.73 18.90 0.46
C ASN A 29 -18.60 18.18 -0.29
N VAL A 30 -18.49 18.33 -1.62
CA VAL A 30 -17.32 17.85 -2.39
C VAL A 30 -16.05 18.50 -1.84
N PHE A 31 -16.03 19.83 -1.68
CA PHE A 31 -14.85 20.52 -1.14
C PHE A 31 -14.50 20.06 0.28
N CYS A 32 -15.49 19.95 1.18
CA CYS A 32 -15.28 19.43 2.53
C CYS A 32 -14.70 18.00 2.50
N THR A 33 -15.21 17.15 1.61
CA THR A 33 -14.78 15.75 1.46
C THR A 33 -13.36 15.64 0.93
N ILE A 34 -12.97 16.47 -0.04
CA ILE A 34 -11.59 16.53 -0.55
C ILE A 34 -10.62 16.95 0.56
N VAL A 35 -10.93 18.04 1.27
CA VAL A 35 -10.08 18.53 2.38
C VAL A 35 -9.99 17.48 3.48
N ALA A 36 -11.10 16.84 3.86
CA ALA A 36 -11.11 15.77 4.85
C ALA A 36 -10.24 14.57 4.43
N ALA A 37 -10.27 14.17 3.15
CA ALA A 37 -9.42 13.10 2.64
C ALA A 37 -7.92 13.45 2.66
N VAL A 38 -7.57 14.70 2.31
CA VAL A 38 -6.19 15.20 2.39
C VAL A 38 -5.69 15.21 3.83
N VAL A 39 -6.50 15.70 4.77
CA VAL A 39 -6.16 15.69 6.21
C VAL A 39 -6.01 14.25 6.71
N ALA A 40 -6.95 13.36 6.38
CA ALA A 40 -6.91 11.98 6.83
C ALA A 40 -5.65 11.25 6.35
N LEU A 41 -5.30 11.36 5.06
CA LEU A 41 -4.10 10.71 4.52
C LEU A 41 -2.79 11.40 4.90
N GLY A 42 -2.81 12.71 5.17
CA GLY A 42 -1.64 13.46 5.59
C GLY A 42 -1.26 13.25 7.07
N PHE A 43 -2.26 12.99 7.93
CA PHE A 43 -2.07 12.91 9.38
C PHE A 43 -2.36 11.52 9.98
N SER A 44 -2.78 10.52 9.20
CA SER A 44 -3.08 9.16 9.71
C SER A 44 -1.88 8.54 10.43
N ASP A 45 -0.68 8.70 9.88
CA ASP A 45 0.53 8.07 10.43
C ASP A 45 0.94 8.74 11.75
N ALA A 46 0.81 10.07 11.83
CA ALA A 46 1.07 10.83 13.05
C ALA A 46 0.06 10.47 14.15
N LEU A 47 -1.24 10.38 13.81
CA LEU A 47 -2.27 9.96 14.76
C LEU A 47 -2.06 8.51 15.19
N THR A 48 -1.65 7.61 14.29
CA THR A 48 -1.36 6.21 14.60
C THR A 48 -0.17 6.10 15.55
N GLY A 49 0.91 6.84 15.29
CA GLY A 49 2.09 6.89 16.14
C GLY A 49 1.76 7.39 17.55
N TRP A 50 0.95 8.45 17.65
CA TRP A 50 0.46 8.99 18.91
C TRP A 50 -0.44 7.98 19.63
N ALA A 51 -1.50 7.49 18.99
CA ALA A 51 -2.48 6.57 19.59
C ALA A 51 -1.84 5.25 20.02
N ALA A 52 -0.91 4.70 19.23
CA ALA A 52 -0.16 3.51 19.61
C ALA A 52 0.71 3.76 20.86
N SER A 53 1.35 4.94 20.96
CA SER A 53 2.18 5.27 22.12
C SER A 53 1.38 5.60 23.38
N ALA A 54 0.25 6.31 23.24
CA ALA A 54 -0.54 6.81 24.35
C ALA A 54 -1.51 5.76 24.90
N LEU A 55 -2.10 4.92 24.03
CA LEU A 55 -3.13 3.96 24.41
C LEU A 55 -2.61 2.51 24.51
N GLY A 56 -1.37 2.26 24.07
CA GLY A 56 -0.78 0.91 24.05
C GLY A 56 -1.53 -0.09 23.15
N LEU A 57 -2.35 0.43 22.22
CA LEU A 57 -3.13 -0.37 21.30
C LEU A 57 -2.24 -0.97 20.19
N HIS A 58 -2.69 -2.05 19.57
CA HIS A 58 -1.95 -2.72 18.50
C HIS A 58 -1.97 -1.88 17.20
N THR A 59 -0.78 -1.54 16.68
CA THR A 59 -0.58 -0.67 15.51
C THR A 59 -1.37 -1.09 14.28
N GLY A 60 -1.48 -2.41 14.03
CA GLY A 60 -2.22 -2.94 12.89
C GLY A 60 -3.71 -2.54 12.83
N TYR A 61 -4.39 -2.38 13.97
CA TYR A 61 -5.79 -1.94 13.99
C TYR A 61 -5.92 -0.41 14.03
N ILE A 62 -5.00 0.24 14.75
CA ILE A 62 -5.02 1.70 14.90
C ILE A 62 -4.81 2.38 13.56
N ASP A 63 -3.98 1.85 12.67
CA ASP A 63 -3.70 2.52 11.39
C ASP A 63 -4.96 2.69 10.54
N ALA A 64 -5.71 1.61 10.37
CA ALA A 64 -7.01 1.61 9.70
C ALA A 64 -8.03 2.55 10.37
N CYS A 65 -8.14 2.47 11.71
CA CYS A 65 -9.07 3.28 12.49
C CYS A 65 -8.69 4.77 12.47
N SER A 66 -7.42 5.11 12.53
CA SER A 66 -6.93 6.49 12.53
C SER A 66 -7.25 7.18 11.22
N LEU A 67 -7.05 6.49 10.09
CA LEU A 67 -7.44 6.99 8.77
C LEU A 67 -8.96 7.29 8.70
N LEU A 68 -9.78 6.34 9.15
CA LEU A 68 -11.24 6.46 9.10
C LEU A 68 -11.76 7.55 10.05
N VAL A 69 -11.28 7.57 11.29
CA VAL A 69 -11.69 8.53 12.33
C VAL A 69 -11.29 9.94 11.94
N LEU A 70 -10.07 10.16 11.43
CA LEU A 70 -9.67 11.50 10.96
C LEU A 70 -10.56 11.98 9.83
N PHE A 71 -10.87 11.10 8.87
CA PHE A 71 -11.74 11.46 7.76
C PHE A 71 -13.14 11.86 8.25
N VAL A 72 -13.79 11.00 9.04
CA VAL A 72 -15.15 11.25 9.55
C VAL A 72 -15.21 12.49 10.42
N LEU A 73 -14.26 12.64 11.35
CA LEU A 73 -14.21 13.79 12.25
C LEU A 73 -13.98 15.10 11.49
N THR A 74 -13.02 15.12 10.56
CA THR A 74 -12.72 16.30 9.76
C THR A 74 -13.88 16.68 8.86
N LEU A 75 -14.49 15.69 8.18
CA LEU A 75 -15.66 15.91 7.33
C LEU A 75 -16.84 16.47 8.13
N THR A 76 -17.11 15.90 9.31
CA THR A 76 -18.21 16.35 10.18
C THR A 76 -17.99 17.79 10.66
N ILE A 77 -16.77 18.12 11.12
CA ILE A 77 -16.44 19.48 11.58
C ILE A 77 -16.57 20.48 10.43
N LEU A 78 -15.98 20.18 9.26
CA LEU A 78 -16.05 21.07 8.10
C LEU A 78 -17.49 21.25 7.61
N ARG A 79 -18.29 20.18 7.65
CA ARG A 79 -19.68 20.24 7.22
C ARG A 79 -20.53 21.09 8.17
N VAL A 80 -20.43 20.86 9.48
CA VAL A 80 -21.13 21.66 10.49
C VAL A 80 -20.70 23.13 10.41
N ALA A 81 -19.43 23.41 10.17
CA ALA A 81 -18.95 24.77 9.96
C ALA A 81 -19.57 25.40 8.69
N ALA A 82 -19.58 24.68 7.57
CA ALA A 82 -20.15 25.17 6.32
C ALA A 82 -21.65 25.45 6.44
N ASP A 83 -22.41 24.57 7.10
CA ASP A 83 -23.86 24.74 7.31
C ASP A 83 -24.17 25.96 8.20
N ASN A 84 -23.31 26.27 9.17
CA ASN A 84 -23.49 27.44 10.04
C ASN A 84 -23.08 28.76 9.38
N LEU A 85 -22.05 28.73 8.53
CA LEU A 85 -21.50 29.90 7.86
C LEU A 85 -22.28 30.28 6.60
N ILE A 86 -22.79 29.30 5.86
CA ILE A 86 -23.46 29.49 4.57
C ILE A 86 -24.96 29.23 4.76
N ARG A 87 -25.69 30.24 5.22
CA ARG A 87 -27.14 30.13 5.49
C ARG A 87 -28.04 30.27 4.25
N GLY A 88 -27.49 30.74 3.14
CA GLY A 88 -28.24 31.01 1.91
C GLY A 88 -28.16 29.86 0.92
N ASN A 89 -29.30 29.46 0.34
CA ASN A 89 -29.34 28.52 -0.77
C ASN A 89 -29.37 29.27 -2.12
N VAL A 90 -28.55 28.84 -3.07
CA VAL A 90 -28.57 29.38 -4.43
C VAL A 90 -29.57 28.57 -5.24
N HIS A 91 -30.61 29.24 -5.74
CA HIS A 91 -31.59 28.59 -6.62
C HIS A 91 -31.03 28.53 -8.03
N VAL A 92 -30.86 27.31 -8.54
CA VAL A 92 -30.49 27.05 -9.94
C VAL A 92 -31.65 26.35 -10.64
N PRO A 93 -31.72 26.35 -11.99
CA PRO A 93 -32.73 25.61 -12.71
C PRO A 93 -32.76 24.14 -12.29
N GLN A 94 -33.96 23.56 -12.13
CA GLN A 94 -34.16 22.23 -11.53
C GLN A 94 -33.32 21.11 -12.19
N TRP A 95 -33.17 21.15 -13.51
CA TRP A 95 -32.37 20.15 -14.24
C TRP A 95 -30.87 20.27 -13.91
N LEU A 96 -30.37 21.49 -13.70
CA LEU A 96 -29.00 21.75 -13.31
C LEU A 96 -28.79 21.38 -11.84
N ASP A 97 -29.78 21.65 -10.99
CA ASP A 97 -29.75 21.28 -9.57
C ASP A 97 -29.61 19.78 -9.41
N TRP A 98 -30.45 19.01 -10.09
CA TRP A 98 -30.44 17.54 -9.99
C TRP A 98 -29.22 16.91 -10.67
N GLY A 99 -28.87 17.36 -11.88
CA GLY A 99 -27.70 16.86 -12.60
C GLY A 99 -26.39 17.18 -11.87
N GLY A 100 -26.23 18.42 -11.43
CA GLY A 100 -25.09 18.86 -10.65
C GLY A 100 -24.97 18.14 -9.31
N ALA A 101 -26.09 17.99 -8.58
CA ALA A 101 -26.12 17.24 -7.32
C ALA A 101 -25.69 15.78 -7.52
N THR A 102 -26.12 15.15 -8.62
CA THR A 102 -25.74 13.77 -8.95
C THR A 102 -24.24 13.63 -9.23
N VAL A 103 -23.65 14.55 -10.00
CA VAL A 103 -22.21 14.55 -10.29
C VAL A 103 -21.39 14.79 -9.01
N CYS A 104 -21.77 15.79 -8.21
CA CYS A 104 -21.15 16.06 -6.91
C CYS A 104 -21.28 14.86 -5.97
N GLY A 105 -22.47 14.26 -5.91
CA GLY A 105 -22.78 13.07 -5.12
C GLY A 105 -21.92 11.88 -5.52
N PHE A 106 -21.68 11.68 -6.82
CA PHE A 106 -20.79 10.62 -7.30
C PHE A 106 -19.34 10.84 -6.85
N VAL A 107 -18.81 12.06 -6.95
CA VAL A 107 -17.45 12.36 -6.49
C VAL A 107 -17.32 12.14 -4.98
N ILE A 108 -18.30 12.60 -4.18
CA ILE A 108 -18.34 12.35 -2.73
C ILE A 108 -18.37 10.85 -2.44
N ALA A 109 -19.24 10.11 -3.13
CA ALA A 109 -19.39 8.67 -2.96
C ALA A 109 -18.10 7.90 -3.28
N GLN A 110 -17.38 8.30 -4.33
CA GLN A 110 -16.07 7.73 -4.67
C GLN A 110 -15.04 7.99 -3.56
N ILE A 111 -14.98 9.23 -3.05
CA ILE A 111 -14.00 9.57 -2.00
C ILE A 111 -14.30 8.81 -0.71
N CYS A 112 -15.54 8.87 -0.22
CA CYS A 112 -15.98 8.19 1.00
C CYS A 112 -15.77 6.67 0.91
N THR A 113 -16.17 6.05 -0.21
CA THR A 113 -15.97 4.61 -0.42
C THR A 113 -14.49 4.27 -0.53
N GLY A 114 -13.70 5.11 -1.22
CA GLY A 114 -12.26 4.91 -1.35
C GLY A 114 -11.53 4.95 -0.01
N ILE A 115 -11.82 5.93 0.86
CA ILE A 115 -11.26 5.99 2.22
C ILE A 115 -11.69 4.75 3.03
N LEU A 116 -12.97 4.39 2.98
CA LEU A 116 -13.48 3.22 3.69
C LEU A 116 -12.76 1.94 3.25
N VAL A 117 -12.61 1.73 1.93
CA VAL A 117 -11.93 0.55 1.41
C VAL A 117 -10.45 0.56 1.78
N LEU A 118 -9.76 1.71 1.70
CA LEU A 118 -8.37 1.82 2.15
C LEU A 118 -8.24 1.47 3.63
N SER A 119 -9.13 1.97 4.49
CA SER A 119 -9.16 1.61 5.92
C SER A 119 -9.39 0.12 6.13
N VAL A 120 -10.34 -0.49 5.41
CA VAL A 120 -10.60 -1.94 5.51
C VAL A 120 -9.41 -2.77 5.02
N MET A 121 -8.72 -2.33 3.96
CA MET A 121 -7.52 -2.99 3.43
C MET A 121 -6.28 -2.81 4.32
N LYS A 122 -6.26 -1.77 5.17
CA LYS A 122 -5.22 -1.56 6.20
C LYS A 122 -5.41 -2.45 7.43
N LEU A 123 -6.61 -2.98 7.67
CA LEU A 123 -6.83 -3.89 8.78
C LEU A 123 -5.99 -5.17 8.57
N PRO A 124 -5.56 -5.85 9.64
CA PRO A 124 -4.87 -7.14 9.58
C PRO A 124 -5.83 -8.27 9.21
N LEU A 125 -6.71 -8.02 8.23
CA LEU A 125 -7.51 -9.04 7.59
C LEU A 125 -6.59 -9.71 6.57
N THR A 126 -6.56 -11.04 6.56
CA THR A 126 -5.77 -11.85 5.62
C THR A 126 -5.78 -11.28 4.20
N ALA A 127 -4.74 -11.56 3.40
CA ALA A 127 -4.53 -11.04 2.03
C ALA A 127 -5.76 -11.09 1.07
N ARG A 128 -6.79 -11.89 1.40
CA ARG A 128 -8.08 -11.95 0.73
C ARG A 128 -9.19 -11.31 1.57
N VAL A 129 -9.25 -9.99 1.55
CA VAL A 129 -10.32 -9.24 2.24
C VAL A 129 -11.64 -9.43 1.48
N LEU A 130 -12.61 -10.12 2.07
CA LEU A 130 -13.93 -10.40 1.46
C LEU A 130 -13.82 -10.99 0.04
N GLY A 131 -12.82 -11.85 -0.16
CA GLY A 131 -12.52 -12.51 -1.44
C GLY A 131 -12.05 -11.55 -2.54
N PHE A 132 -11.50 -10.39 -2.18
CA PHE A 132 -10.74 -9.53 -3.08
C PHE A 132 -9.25 -9.67 -2.78
N GLU A 133 -8.46 -9.86 -3.83
CA GLU A 133 -7.00 -9.94 -3.79
C GLU A 133 -6.48 -9.04 -4.91
N ARG A 134 -5.60 -8.10 -4.57
CA ARG A 134 -5.11 -7.10 -5.54
C ARG A 134 -4.12 -7.71 -6.53
N TYR A 135 -3.30 -8.65 -6.09
CA TYR A 135 -2.30 -9.30 -6.93
C TYR A 135 -2.59 -10.80 -6.97
N VAL A 136 -2.99 -11.30 -8.13
CA VAL A 136 -3.34 -12.72 -8.29
C VAL A 136 -2.30 -13.41 -9.14
N ARG A 137 -1.82 -14.54 -8.65
CA ARG A 137 -0.94 -15.45 -9.37
C ARG A 137 -1.70 -16.10 -10.52
N VAL A 138 -1.21 -15.95 -11.75
CA VAL A 138 -1.77 -16.62 -12.94
C VAL A 138 -0.82 -17.75 -13.35
N GLU A 139 -1.05 -18.95 -12.84
CA GLU A 139 -0.10 -20.08 -12.95
C GLU A 139 0.18 -20.52 -14.40
N ASP A 140 -0.83 -20.41 -15.26
CA ASP A 140 -0.80 -20.85 -16.65
C ASP A 140 -0.05 -19.90 -17.58
N LEU A 141 0.26 -18.68 -17.12
CA LEU A 141 0.92 -17.67 -17.93
C LEU A 141 2.33 -17.39 -17.42
N ASN A 142 3.29 -17.50 -18.33
CA ASN A 142 4.63 -16.98 -18.10
C ASN A 142 4.58 -15.46 -18.13
N ASP A 143 5.36 -14.80 -17.27
CA ASP A 143 5.56 -13.36 -17.38
C ASP A 143 6.20 -13.06 -18.76
N PRO A 144 5.60 -12.18 -19.60
CA PRO A 144 6.13 -11.86 -20.92
C PRO A 144 7.50 -11.19 -20.86
N VAL A 145 7.83 -10.54 -19.75
CA VAL A 145 9.12 -9.90 -19.51
C VAL A 145 10.13 -10.92 -18.99
N HIS A 146 9.68 -11.81 -18.12
CA HIS A 146 10.51 -12.83 -17.47
C HIS A 146 9.89 -14.23 -17.59
N PRO A 147 10.13 -14.97 -18.68
CA PRO A 147 9.48 -16.26 -18.93
C PRO A 147 9.67 -17.31 -17.83
N GLU A 148 10.74 -17.16 -17.04
CA GLU A 148 11.06 -17.99 -15.88
C GLU A 148 10.07 -17.79 -14.71
N ARG A 149 9.40 -16.62 -14.63
CA ARG A 149 8.53 -16.20 -13.53
C ARG A 149 7.06 -16.46 -13.81
N VAL A 150 6.30 -16.60 -12.72
CA VAL A 150 4.83 -16.58 -12.79
C VAL A 150 4.33 -15.16 -12.92
N LEU A 151 3.37 -14.95 -13.81
CA LEU A 151 2.72 -13.66 -13.98
C LEU A 151 1.85 -13.32 -12.75
N MET A 152 2.07 -12.13 -12.19
CA MET A 152 1.23 -11.55 -11.14
C MET A 152 0.34 -10.47 -11.75
N GLU A 153 -0.97 -10.74 -11.84
CA GLU A 153 -1.93 -9.81 -12.40
C GLU A 153 -2.45 -8.84 -11.32
N ARG A 154 -2.32 -7.53 -11.56
CA ARG A 154 -2.93 -6.50 -10.71
C ARG A 154 -4.43 -6.37 -11.03
N ARG A 155 -5.27 -6.68 -10.06
CA ARG A 155 -6.73 -6.48 -10.09
C ARG A 155 -7.10 -5.18 -9.39
N ALA A 156 -8.13 -4.52 -9.90
CA ALA A 156 -8.71 -3.33 -9.29
C ALA A 156 -10.15 -3.60 -8.85
N LEU A 157 -10.66 -2.76 -7.94
CA LEU A 157 -12.09 -2.73 -7.65
C LEU A 157 -12.85 -2.29 -8.90
N TRP A 158 -14.09 -2.74 -9.09
CA TRP A 158 -14.89 -2.35 -10.26
C TRP A 158 -15.10 -0.84 -10.36
N THR A 159 -15.34 -0.18 -9.22
CA THR A 159 -15.52 1.27 -9.15
C THR A 159 -14.21 2.03 -9.10
N ARG A 160 -13.09 1.37 -8.80
CA ARG A 160 -11.75 1.97 -8.58
C ARG A 160 -11.76 3.15 -7.61
N SER A 161 -12.64 3.11 -6.60
CA SER A 161 -12.85 4.21 -5.66
C SER A 161 -11.61 4.55 -4.84
N ASP A 162 -10.84 3.54 -4.45
CA ASP A 162 -9.55 3.66 -3.79
C ASP A 162 -8.48 4.33 -4.66
N ASP A 163 -8.30 3.86 -5.91
CA ASP A 163 -7.40 4.47 -6.89
C ASP A 163 -7.80 5.93 -7.18
N PHE A 164 -9.12 6.21 -7.30
CA PHE A 164 -9.65 7.56 -7.51
C PHE A 164 -9.31 8.49 -6.35
N THR A 165 -9.61 8.08 -5.11
CA THR A 165 -9.34 8.88 -3.91
C THR A 165 -7.86 9.17 -3.74
N VAL A 166 -7.00 8.15 -3.87
CA VAL A 166 -5.55 8.34 -3.77
C VAL A 166 -5.02 9.22 -4.90
N GLY A 167 -5.52 9.03 -6.13
CA GLY A 167 -5.13 9.84 -7.28
C GLY A 167 -5.48 11.32 -7.08
N LEU A 168 -6.68 11.60 -6.59
CA LEU A 168 -7.14 12.96 -6.28
C LEU A 168 -6.31 13.61 -5.17
N VAL A 169 -6.07 12.90 -4.07
CA VAL A 169 -5.27 13.43 -2.95
C VAL A 169 -3.81 13.60 -3.37
N SER A 170 -3.27 12.71 -4.20
CA SER A 170 -1.92 12.84 -4.76
C SER A 170 -1.80 14.07 -5.68
N LEU A 171 -2.83 14.35 -6.49
CA LEU A 171 -2.88 15.54 -7.34
C LEU A 171 -2.87 16.82 -6.49
N VAL A 172 -3.72 16.88 -5.47
CA VAL A 172 -3.84 18.05 -4.59
C VAL A 172 -2.59 18.23 -3.72
N SER A 173 -2.00 17.15 -3.22
CA SER A 173 -0.75 17.14 -2.46
C SER A 173 0.49 17.54 -3.28
N ALA A 174 0.47 17.31 -4.59
CA ALA A 174 1.52 17.81 -5.49
C ALA A 174 1.32 19.29 -5.88
N GLY A 175 0.08 19.79 -5.77
CA GLY A 175 -0.33 21.14 -6.17
C GLY A 175 -0.53 22.09 -4.99
N SER A 176 -1.77 22.55 -4.80
CA SER A 176 -2.11 23.65 -3.89
C SER A 176 -1.97 23.32 -2.40
N LEU A 177 -2.01 22.04 -2.00
CA LEU A 177 -1.83 21.59 -0.61
C LEU A 177 -0.50 20.85 -0.43
N LYS A 178 0.55 21.29 -1.12
CA LYS A 178 1.89 20.70 -1.00
C LYS A 178 2.52 21.03 0.35
N GLY A 179 2.80 20.00 1.14
CA GLY A 179 3.67 20.07 2.31
C GLY A 179 5.15 20.00 1.95
N ALA A 180 6.01 19.74 2.94
CA ALA A 180 7.45 19.54 2.70
C ALA A 180 7.72 18.35 1.74
N THR A 181 6.92 17.30 1.87
CA THR A 181 6.93 16.11 1.02
C THR A 181 5.53 15.86 0.49
N SER A 182 5.39 15.64 -0.82
CA SER A 182 4.09 15.26 -1.39
C SER A 182 3.79 13.79 -1.08
N LEU A 183 2.50 13.42 -0.98
CA LEU A 183 2.08 12.02 -0.76
C LEU A 183 2.67 11.11 -1.84
N ARG A 184 2.71 11.59 -3.08
CA ARG A 184 3.21 10.84 -4.24
C ARG A 184 4.72 10.62 -4.20
N ASP A 185 5.49 11.50 -3.54
CA ASP A 185 6.94 11.32 -3.39
C ASP A 185 7.26 10.16 -2.43
N VAL A 186 6.48 10.00 -1.37
CA VAL A 186 6.66 8.94 -0.36
C VAL A 186 5.94 7.65 -0.77
N TYR A 187 4.77 7.78 -1.37
CA TYR A 187 3.92 6.67 -1.80
C TYR A 187 3.47 6.89 -3.26
N PRO A 188 4.34 6.63 -4.25
CA PRO A 188 3.99 6.79 -5.67
C PRO A 188 2.74 6.01 -6.08
N ASN A 189 2.49 4.87 -5.43
CA ASN A 189 1.23 4.16 -5.47
C ASN A 189 0.83 3.71 -4.06
N TYR A 190 0.10 4.59 -3.36
CA TYR A 190 -0.35 4.36 -1.99
C TYR A 190 -1.29 3.16 -1.86
N VAL A 191 -2.13 2.90 -2.86
CA VAL A 191 -3.08 1.77 -2.81
C VAL A 191 -2.34 0.44 -2.76
N ASP A 192 -1.28 0.31 -3.55
CA ASP A 192 -0.43 -0.87 -3.52
C ASP A 192 0.35 -0.96 -2.21
N ALA A 193 0.82 0.18 -1.67
CA ALA A 193 1.50 0.22 -0.37
C ALA A 193 0.60 -0.30 0.77
N VAL A 194 -0.67 0.10 0.79
CA VAL A 194 -1.68 -0.40 1.75
C VAL A 194 -1.89 -1.90 1.61
N TYR A 195 -2.01 -2.39 0.37
CA TYR A 195 -2.13 -3.83 0.15
C TYR A 195 -0.87 -4.59 0.61
N PHE A 196 0.31 -4.07 0.31
CA PHE A 196 1.58 -4.68 0.69
C PHE A 196 1.81 -4.71 2.20
N SER A 197 1.39 -3.68 2.94
CA SER A 197 1.46 -3.70 4.40
C SER A 197 0.55 -4.76 5.01
N GLY A 198 -0.63 -5.02 4.41
CA GLY A 198 -1.55 -6.08 4.86
C GLY A 198 -1.17 -7.49 4.40
N ASN A 199 -0.16 -7.63 3.54
CA ASN A 199 0.20 -8.90 2.91
C ASN A 199 1.13 -9.74 3.81
N THR A 200 0.59 -10.23 4.93
CA THR A 200 1.36 -10.95 5.97
C THR A 200 1.69 -12.39 5.58
N VAL A 201 2.77 -12.94 6.16
CA VAL A 201 3.24 -14.32 5.91
C VAL A 201 2.17 -15.36 6.28
N GLN A 202 1.55 -15.19 7.45
CA GLN A 202 0.42 -15.98 7.94
C GLN A 202 -0.76 -15.07 8.33
N PRO A 203 -2.00 -15.58 8.30
CA PRO A 203 -3.17 -14.88 8.82
C PRO A 203 -3.01 -14.31 10.22
N GLU A 204 -2.27 -15.02 11.07
CA GLU A 204 -2.05 -14.66 12.47
C GLU A 204 -0.84 -13.73 12.66
N SER A 205 -0.01 -13.55 11.63
CA SER A 205 1.15 -12.65 11.69
C SER A 205 0.71 -11.20 11.73
N THR A 206 1.41 -10.40 12.53
CA THR A 206 1.14 -8.97 12.63
C THR A 206 1.76 -8.23 11.44
N PRO A 207 1.03 -7.35 10.74
CA PRO A 207 1.56 -6.60 9.60
C PRO A 207 2.54 -5.49 10.00
N ALA A 208 2.59 -5.17 11.29
CA ALA A 208 3.43 -4.14 11.85
C ALA A 208 4.23 -4.71 13.02
N PRO A 209 5.50 -4.30 13.18
CA PRO A 209 6.30 -4.73 14.31
C PRO A 209 5.72 -4.21 15.63
N LEU A 210 5.88 -5.01 16.69
CA LEU A 210 5.35 -4.71 18.02
C LEU A 210 6.16 -3.59 18.70
N ARG A 211 5.46 -2.58 19.22
CA ARG A 211 6.05 -1.53 20.06
C ARG A 211 6.10 -2.01 21.51
N ASP A 212 7.27 -2.01 22.12
CA ASP A 212 7.41 -2.23 23.56
C ASP A 212 8.73 -1.64 24.10
N LYS A 213 9.12 -2.02 25.34
CA LYS A 213 10.35 -1.54 25.99
C LYS A 213 11.65 -1.81 25.21
N GLY A 214 11.66 -2.80 24.32
CA GLY A 214 12.82 -3.24 23.54
C GLY A 214 12.85 -2.73 22.09
N GLY A 215 11.84 -1.97 21.65
CA GLY A 215 11.80 -1.47 20.27
C GLY A 215 10.65 -0.49 20.03
N ASP A 216 10.92 0.53 19.23
CA ASP A 216 9.93 1.56 18.92
C ASP A 216 8.88 1.11 17.88
N GLY A 217 9.09 -0.02 17.20
CA GLY A 217 8.23 -0.54 16.14
C GLY A 217 8.16 0.35 14.89
N PHE A 218 9.08 1.29 14.70
CA PHE A 218 9.12 2.19 13.55
C PHE A 218 10.45 2.12 12.80
N LYS A 219 11.57 1.94 13.50
CA LYS A 219 12.91 1.87 12.89
C LYS A 219 13.33 0.41 12.72
N GLY A 220 12.69 -0.26 11.76
CA GLY A 220 12.86 -1.70 11.54
C GLY A 220 13.94 -2.10 10.53
N VAL A 221 14.28 -1.21 9.61
CA VAL A 221 15.19 -1.49 8.50
C VAL A 221 16.21 -0.37 8.39
N ASN A 222 17.45 -0.73 8.08
CA ASN A 222 18.53 0.21 7.82
C ASN A 222 19.21 -0.15 6.50
N VAL A 223 19.48 0.83 5.66
CA VAL A 223 20.21 0.62 4.41
C VAL A 223 21.70 0.77 4.71
N VAL A 224 22.45 -0.31 4.53
CA VAL A 224 23.90 -0.33 4.79
C VAL A 224 24.66 0.23 3.59
N GLU A 225 24.32 -0.27 2.40
CA GLU A 225 24.92 0.14 1.14
C GLU A 225 23.97 -0.16 -0.03
N TRP A 226 24.17 0.50 -1.16
CA TRP A 226 23.43 0.24 -2.39
C TRP A 226 24.35 0.41 -3.61
N TRP A 227 24.05 -0.31 -4.67
CA TRP A 227 24.83 -0.32 -5.91
C TRP A 227 23.93 -0.58 -7.12
N LYS A 228 24.39 -0.20 -8.31
CA LYS A 228 23.76 -0.58 -9.58
C LYS A 228 24.59 -1.65 -10.26
N THR A 229 23.95 -2.65 -10.86
CA THR A 229 24.61 -3.65 -11.69
C THR A 229 23.80 -3.93 -12.94
N ASN A 230 24.50 -4.00 -14.08
CA ASN A 230 23.94 -4.43 -15.36
C ASN A 230 24.26 -5.90 -15.65
N GLY A 231 25.09 -6.52 -14.80
CA GLY A 231 25.51 -7.90 -14.96
C GLY A 231 24.38 -8.88 -14.66
N PRO A 232 24.37 -10.05 -15.32
CA PRO A 232 23.44 -11.10 -14.97
C PRO A 232 23.75 -11.65 -13.56
N ILE A 233 22.71 -12.10 -12.85
CA ILE A 233 22.83 -12.65 -11.49
C ILE A 233 22.39 -14.11 -11.52
N ASP A 234 23.20 -15.01 -10.98
CA ASP A 234 22.78 -16.40 -10.80
C ASP A 234 21.77 -16.48 -9.66
N VAL A 235 20.58 -16.99 -9.97
CA VAL A 235 19.48 -17.09 -9.02
C VAL A 235 18.92 -18.49 -8.98
N ARG A 236 18.09 -18.76 -7.99
CA ARG A 236 17.21 -19.92 -7.98
C ARG A 236 15.77 -19.50 -7.88
N TYR A 237 14.89 -20.19 -8.58
CA TYR A 237 13.47 -19.88 -8.61
C TYR A 237 12.62 -21.12 -8.36
N ARG A 238 11.45 -20.89 -7.78
CA ARG A 238 10.45 -21.93 -7.54
C ARG A 238 9.11 -21.46 -8.08
N ARG A 239 8.75 -22.01 -9.23
CA ARG A 239 7.50 -21.69 -9.94
C ARG A 239 6.24 -22.27 -9.27
N ALA A 240 6.34 -23.40 -8.56
CA ALA A 240 5.18 -23.99 -7.90
C ALA A 240 4.99 -23.40 -6.49
N ALA A 241 3.76 -23.02 -6.14
CA ALA A 241 3.42 -22.71 -4.77
C ALA A 241 3.47 -23.98 -3.90
N PRO A 242 3.87 -23.91 -2.62
CA PRO A 242 3.76 -25.04 -1.70
C PRO A 242 2.29 -25.50 -1.59
N THR A 243 2.06 -26.80 -1.73
CA THR A 243 0.74 -27.42 -1.53
C THR A 243 0.77 -28.33 -0.31
N GLU A 244 -0.39 -28.84 0.13
CA GLU A 244 -0.43 -29.83 1.23
C GLU A 244 0.38 -31.09 0.92
N THR A 245 0.34 -31.53 -0.34
CA THR A 245 1.06 -32.71 -0.83
C THR A 245 2.55 -32.42 -1.11
N ASN A 246 2.88 -31.20 -1.51
CA ASN A 246 4.25 -30.77 -1.79
C ASN A 246 4.59 -29.48 -1.03
N LYS A 247 4.90 -29.63 0.26
CA LYS A 247 5.24 -28.51 1.16
C LYS A 247 6.54 -27.81 0.79
N SER A 248 7.39 -28.43 -0.02
CA SER A 248 8.72 -27.91 -0.35
C SER A 248 9.08 -28.23 -1.80
N PRO A 249 8.40 -27.58 -2.76
CA PRO A 249 8.74 -27.76 -4.17
C PRO A 249 10.20 -27.36 -4.40
N PRO A 250 10.95 -28.09 -5.23
CA PRO A 250 12.37 -27.85 -5.44
C PRO A 250 12.60 -26.51 -6.14
N PHE A 251 13.67 -25.83 -5.75
CA PHE A 251 14.18 -24.68 -6.48
C PHE A 251 14.95 -25.13 -7.71
N LYS A 252 14.74 -24.47 -8.84
CA LYS A 252 15.53 -24.65 -10.06
C LYS A 252 16.55 -23.52 -10.18
N PRO A 253 17.83 -23.83 -10.44
CA PRO A 253 18.82 -22.79 -10.72
C PRO A 253 18.52 -22.13 -12.07
N ILE A 254 18.70 -20.81 -12.13
CA ILE A 254 18.64 -20.00 -13.35
C ILE A 254 19.97 -19.27 -13.41
N ASN A 255 20.81 -19.70 -14.34
CA ASN A 255 22.13 -19.11 -14.52
C ASN A 255 22.00 -17.84 -15.37
N GLY A 256 22.54 -16.76 -14.85
CA GLY A 256 22.62 -15.48 -15.51
C GLY A 256 21.27 -14.79 -15.76
N PHE A 257 20.42 -14.69 -14.73
CA PHE A 257 19.17 -13.92 -14.78
C PHE A 257 19.47 -12.45 -15.07
N LYS A 258 18.89 -11.91 -16.14
CA LYS A 258 19.12 -10.55 -16.64
C LYS A 258 17.94 -9.65 -16.29
N PRO A 259 18.17 -8.33 -16.11
CA PRO A 259 17.05 -7.40 -15.94
C PRO A 259 16.20 -7.37 -17.21
N ALA A 260 14.93 -6.96 -17.07
CA ALA A 260 14.06 -6.69 -18.19
C ALA A 260 14.71 -5.75 -19.22
N SER A 261 14.32 -5.85 -20.49
CA SER A 261 14.86 -5.01 -21.56
C SER A 261 14.68 -3.52 -21.23
N GLY A 262 15.79 -2.78 -21.15
CA GLY A 262 15.80 -1.35 -20.80
C GLY A 262 15.83 -1.05 -19.30
N MET A 263 15.87 -2.07 -18.43
CA MET A 263 16.01 -1.92 -16.97
C MET A 263 17.44 -2.25 -16.50
N THR A 264 17.78 -1.84 -15.29
CA THR A 264 19.02 -2.20 -14.58
C THR A 264 18.70 -2.79 -13.21
N PHE A 265 19.60 -3.59 -12.64
CA PHE A 265 19.44 -4.00 -11.24
C PHE A 265 19.97 -2.92 -10.31
N LEU A 266 19.15 -2.51 -9.35
CA LEU A 266 19.58 -1.78 -8.16
C LEU A 266 19.67 -2.78 -7.01
N GLY A 267 20.88 -3.06 -6.55
CA GLY A 267 21.13 -3.83 -5.34
C GLY A 267 21.14 -2.92 -4.11
N ALA A 268 20.58 -3.37 -3.01
CA ALA A 268 20.70 -2.72 -1.71
C ALA A 268 20.94 -3.78 -0.63
N ARG A 269 21.93 -3.55 0.21
CA ARG A 269 22.14 -4.31 1.44
C ARG A 269 21.37 -3.64 2.55
N ILE A 270 20.42 -4.38 3.12
CA ILE A 270 19.60 -3.91 4.23
C ILE A 270 19.87 -4.75 5.47
N GLU A 271 19.98 -4.06 6.60
CA GLU A 271 20.03 -4.64 7.94
C GLU A 271 18.61 -4.59 8.52
N LEU A 272 18.05 -5.75 8.86
CA LEU A 272 16.77 -5.84 9.56
C LEU A 272 17.05 -5.75 11.06
N LYS A 273 16.58 -4.70 11.72
CA LYS A 273 16.84 -4.48 13.14
C LYS A 273 15.96 -5.38 14.00
N ARG A 274 16.50 -5.89 15.10
CA ARG A 274 15.75 -6.68 16.10
C ARG A 274 14.44 -6.04 16.54
N SER A 275 14.33 -4.71 16.53
CA SER A 275 13.10 -3.97 16.83
C SER A 275 11.93 -4.26 15.89
N ALA A 276 12.19 -4.77 14.68
CA ALA A 276 11.17 -5.19 13.73
C ALA A 276 10.96 -6.70 13.62
N ALA A 277 11.71 -7.49 14.39
CA ALA A 277 11.50 -8.92 14.46
C ALA A 277 10.24 -9.25 15.28
N ASP A 278 9.53 -10.30 14.86
CA ASP A 278 8.53 -10.93 15.70
C ASP A 278 9.22 -11.52 16.94
N ARG A 279 8.57 -11.34 18.08
CA ARG A 279 9.11 -11.76 19.37
C ARG A 279 8.60 -13.16 19.69
N ASP A 280 9.49 -14.12 19.58
CA ASP A 280 9.33 -15.38 20.29
C ASP A 280 10.04 -15.29 21.65
N ARG A 281 9.60 -16.05 22.65
CA ARG A 281 10.12 -16.01 24.04
C ARG A 281 11.64 -16.18 24.13
N LYS A 282 12.27 -16.77 23.10
CA LYS A 282 13.70 -17.08 23.07
C LYS A 282 14.42 -16.62 21.81
N SER A 283 13.73 -16.13 20.78
CA SER A 283 14.36 -15.74 19.52
C SER A 283 13.66 -14.54 18.87
N ALA A 284 14.46 -13.73 18.16
CA ALA A 284 13.96 -12.67 17.30
C ALA A 284 13.80 -13.29 15.91
N ARG A 285 12.59 -13.25 15.34
CA ARG A 285 12.33 -13.83 14.03
C ARG A 285 11.77 -12.79 13.08
N HIS A 286 12.47 -12.52 11.99
CA HIS A 286 11.97 -11.64 10.94
C HIS A 286 11.07 -12.43 10.01
N LEU A 287 9.77 -12.13 10.02
CA LEU A 287 8.79 -12.66 9.08
C LEU A 287 8.38 -11.55 8.12
N PHE A 288 8.61 -11.74 6.83
CA PHE A 288 8.22 -10.74 5.84
C PHE A 288 7.94 -11.37 4.47
N ARG A 289 7.24 -10.60 3.63
CA ARG A 289 7.10 -10.87 2.19
C ARG A 289 7.92 -9.85 1.41
N PRO A 290 8.36 -10.16 0.17
CA PRO A 290 9.06 -9.21 -0.70
C PRO A 290 8.36 -7.86 -0.83
N THR A 291 7.02 -7.88 -0.87
CA THR A 291 6.18 -6.69 -1.01
C THR A 291 6.29 -5.70 0.14
N MET A 292 6.70 -6.15 1.33
CA MET A 292 6.92 -5.27 2.49
C MET A 292 8.21 -4.44 2.35
N ILE A 293 9.09 -4.82 1.44
CA ILE A 293 10.30 -4.08 1.10
C ILE A 293 10.02 -3.36 -0.22
N ARG A 294 10.37 -2.08 -0.27
CA ARG A 294 10.30 -1.30 -1.51
C ARG A 294 11.40 -0.25 -1.52
N VAL A 295 11.85 0.07 -2.71
CA VAL A 295 12.67 1.27 -2.95
C VAL A 295 11.78 2.34 -3.57
N VAL A 296 11.85 3.54 -3.01
CA VAL A 296 11.16 4.73 -3.51
C VAL A 296 12.21 5.70 -4.02
N GLY A 297 11.88 6.45 -5.06
CA GLY A 297 12.81 7.39 -5.67
C GLY A 297 12.15 8.13 -6.83
N ARG A 298 12.98 8.65 -7.74
CA ARG A 298 12.51 9.44 -8.89
C ARG A 298 13.16 9.03 -10.19
N ILE A 299 12.40 9.16 -11.28
CA ILE A 299 12.86 9.06 -12.67
C ILE A 299 12.60 10.44 -13.28
N GLY A 300 13.65 11.24 -13.41
CA GLY A 300 13.49 12.69 -13.61
C GLY A 300 12.68 13.31 -12.48
N ASP A 301 11.55 13.94 -12.82
CA ASP A 301 10.60 14.53 -11.85
C ASP A 301 9.46 13.59 -11.45
N ARG A 302 9.38 12.39 -12.04
CA ARG A 302 8.31 11.45 -11.77
C ARG A 302 8.69 10.55 -10.59
N PRO A 303 7.94 10.56 -9.49
CA PRO A 303 8.16 9.63 -8.39
C PRO A 303 7.83 8.20 -8.84
N ALA A 304 8.65 7.25 -8.41
CA ALA A 304 8.55 5.83 -8.77
C ALA A 304 8.88 4.95 -7.55
N GLN A 305 8.28 3.76 -7.52
CA GLN A 305 8.58 2.75 -6.52
C GLN A 305 8.75 1.39 -7.18
N TYR A 306 9.61 0.56 -6.61
CA TYR A 306 9.88 -0.80 -7.07
C TYR A 306 9.90 -1.78 -5.89
N THR A 307 9.40 -2.98 -6.11
CA THR A 307 9.47 -4.11 -5.17
C THR A 307 10.66 -5.00 -5.54
N PRO A 308 11.28 -5.67 -4.56
CA PRO A 308 12.41 -6.53 -4.84
C PRO A 308 11.96 -7.74 -5.65
N ILE A 309 12.80 -8.12 -6.60
CA ILE A 309 12.62 -9.29 -7.44
C ILE A 309 13.60 -10.41 -7.08
N ILE A 310 14.72 -10.09 -6.43
CA ILE A 310 15.70 -11.05 -5.95
C ILE A 310 16.04 -10.71 -4.50
N ILE A 311 16.13 -11.73 -3.65
CA ILE A 311 16.55 -11.61 -2.26
C ILE A 311 17.63 -12.66 -1.97
N ALA A 312 18.77 -12.23 -1.44
CA ALA A 312 19.87 -13.07 -1.00
C ALA A 312 20.10 -12.92 0.52
N GLY A 313 20.63 -13.96 1.17
CA GLY A 313 20.88 -13.97 2.61
C GLY A 313 19.64 -14.18 3.50
N ALA A 314 18.45 -14.27 2.92
CA ALA A 314 17.21 -14.48 3.67
C ALA A 314 16.87 -15.96 3.98
N GLU A 315 17.70 -16.92 3.52
CA GLU A 315 17.54 -18.34 3.81
C GLU A 315 18.84 -18.90 4.43
N GLU A 316 18.74 -19.51 5.61
CA GLU A 316 19.88 -19.95 6.42
C GLU A 316 20.82 -20.96 5.71
N LYS A 317 20.28 -21.74 4.75
CA LYS A 317 20.99 -22.88 4.12
C LYS A 317 21.50 -22.61 2.71
N SER A 318 21.35 -21.40 2.18
CA SER A 318 21.72 -21.13 0.79
C SER A 318 22.30 -19.75 0.60
N THR A 319 23.50 -19.70 0.03
CA THR A 319 24.17 -18.47 -0.40
C THR A 319 23.66 -17.98 -1.77
N ILE A 320 22.92 -18.82 -2.50
CA ILE A 320 22.43 -18.47 -3.84
C ILE A 320 21.19 -17.57 -3.72
N PRO A 321 21.20 -16.37 -4.32
CA PRO A 321 20.06 -15.47 -4.35
C PRO A 321 18.80 -16.15 -4.88
N ARG A 322 17.65 -15.80 -4.31
CA ARG A 322 16.36 -16.34 -4.72
C ARG A 322 15.59 -15.29 -5.53
N LEU A 323 15.07 -15.69 -6.68
CA LEU A 323 14.06 -14.92 -7.41
C LEU A 323 12.72 -15.04 -6.68
N VAL A 324 12.05 -13.91 -6.45
CA VAL A 324 10.89 -13.82 -5.55
C VAL A 324 9.62 -13.31 -6.23
N ASP A 325 8.50 -13.89 -5.81
CA ASP A 325 7.15 -13.42 -6.15
C ASP A 325 6.51 -12.68 -4.96
N TYR A 326 5.44 -11.92 -5.20
CA TYR A 326 4.80 -11.09 -4.15
C TYR A 326 4.22 -11.89 -2.98
N ASP A 327 3.90 -13.17 -3.20
CA ASP A 327 3.33 -14.11 -2.23
C ASP A 327 4.39 -14.94 -1.48
N ASN A 328 5.67 -14.76 -1.78
CA ASN A 328 6.73 -15.55 -1.19
C ASN A 328 6.96 -15.16 0.27
N ASN A 329 7.06 -16.17 1.14
CA ASN A 329 7.30 -15.99 2.56
C ASN A 329 8.79 -16.14 2.88
N PHE A 330 9.32 -15.20 3.68
CA PHE A 330 10.67 -15.23 4.22
C PHE A 330 10.65 -15.30 5.74
N SER A 331 11.67 -15.96 6.28
CA SER A 331 11.82 -16.15 7.71
C SER A 331 13.30 -16.23 8.08
N ILE A 332 13.75 -15.29 8.91
CA ILE A 332 15.15 -15.21 9.35
C ILE A 332 15.18 -15.22 10.88
N THR A 333 16.00 -16.07 11.49
CA THR A 333 16.10 -16.27 12.96
C THR A 333 17.20 -15.44 13.62
N ASP A 334 18.03 -14.76 12.83
CA ASP A 334 19.02 -13.80 13.34
C ASP A 334 18.32 -12.53 13.85
N ALA A 335 18.88 -11.92 14.89
CA ALA A 335 18.37 -10.69 15.47
C ALA A 335 18.60 -9.48 14.56
N ASN A 336 19.77 -9.39 13.93
CA ASN A 336 20.13 -8.29 13.05
C ASN A 336 20.71 -8.78 11.70
N PRO A 337 19.94 -9.56 10.91
CA PRO A 337 20.45 -10.10 9.66
C PRO A 337 20.68 -8.98 8.66
N THR A 338 21.72 -9.17 7.85
CA THR A 338 21.92 -8.42 6.62
C THR A 338 21.44 -9.25 5.44
N ILE A 339 20.63 -8.66 4.58
CA ILE A 339 20.15 -9.27 3.35
C ILE A 339 20.40 -8.35 2.17
N ASP A 340 20.70 -8.94 1.02
CA ASP A 340 20.86 -8.20 -0.23
C ASP A 340 19.58 -8.34 -1.03
N VAL A 341 18.95 -7.21 -1.35
CA VAL A 341 17.73 -7.13 -2.15
C VAL A 341 18.04 -6.47 -3.48
N TYR A 342 17.51 -7.02 -4.57
CA TYR A 342 17.69 -6.44 -5.91
C TYR A 342 16.34 -6.06 -6.50
N PHE A 343 16.30 -4.87 -7.07
CA PHE A 343 15.16 -4.28 -7.74
C PHE A 343 15.47 -4.14 -9.22
N GLU A 344 14.51 -4.43 -10.09
CA GLU A 344 14.57 -4.01 -11.48
C GLU A 344 14.04 -2.59 -11.58
N VAL A 345 14.91 -1.66 -11.94
CA VAL A 345 14.59 -0.23 -11.98
C VAL A 345 14.95 0.38 -13.33
N ASP A 346 14.33 1.52 -13.62
CA ASP A 346 14.73 2.36 -14.74
C ASP A 346 16.19 2.82 -14.58
N PRO A 347 17.02 2.84 -15.63
CA PRO A 347 18.42 3.29 -15.55
C PRO A 347 18.57 4.69 -14.93
N GLU A 348 17.63 5.60 -15.18
CA GLU A 348 17.61 6.96 -14.66
C GLU A 348 17.06 7.06 -13.23
N PHE A 349 16.59 5.96 -12.65
CA PHE A 349 16.05 5.93 -11.30
C PHE A 349 17.10 6.34 -10.27
N LYS A 350 16.73 7.31 -9.44
CA LYS A 350 17.51 7.80 -8.29
C LYS A 350 16.78 7.41 -7.00
N PRO A 351 17.28 6.44 -6.24
CA PRO A 351 16.65 6.03 -4.99
C PRO A 351 16.71 7.17 -3.97
N GLN A 352 15.66 7.27 -3.14
CA GLN A 352 15.56 8.16 -2.01
C GLN A 352 15.37 7.31 -0.75
N PHE A 353 16.37 7.36 0.13
CA PHE A 353 16.32 6.69 1.42
C PHE A 353 15.89 7.74 2.45
N ILE A 354 14.67 7.59 2.97
CA ILE A 354 14.04 8.50 3.93
C ILE A 354 14.32 8.03 5.35
#